data_AF-A0A2A8HT16-F1
#
_entry.id   AF-A0A2A8HT16-F1
#
_cell.length_a   1.000
_cell.length_b   1.000
_cell.length_c   1.000
_cell.angle_alpha   90.00
_cell.angle_beta   90.00
_cell.angle_gamma   90.00
#
_symmetry.space_group_name_H-M   'P 1'
#
loop_
_entity.id
_entity.type
_entity.pdbx_description
1 polymer ?
#
loop_
_entity_poly.entity_id
_entity_poly.type
_entity_poly.pdbx_seq_one_letter_code
_entity_poly.pdbx_strand_id
1 'polypeptide(L)'
;MEAFAALLDALVYTRSRNAKLKLLADYLVRTPDPDRGWALAALTDGLDFPAVKSATIRNLLTERVDPVLWSLSRDYVGDSAETASLLWPEPAEAPSPPTVSEAVDALAKMTRATVMSELPGLLDRLDAEGRYALLKMATGAMRIGISARLAKTAFARAFDVPVEDVEEYWHGQQPPYTPLFDWAANGAAPPSADDMPLFRPFMLAHPLEDTVLDMADYAAEWKWDGIRVQLVRAGGETRVYSRSGDDISATFPEMAEALDIDAVLDGELLVRGSHQGGAAGGAASFNALQQRLGRKTVSTKLREQFPAFVRLYDALIVEGEDLREQPWTERRWRLEALVPRLDPERFDLSEVIAAETFEDLRAIRGRARDDAIEGVMLKRRGSPYVAGRRVGHWYKWKRDPLLIDCVLMYAQRGSGKRSSFYSDYTFGCWDGDPAAGAELLPVGKAYFGFTDEELKFLDRHVRNHTVNRFGPVRETDKSLVFEVAFDSVHASKRHKSGLAMRFPRISRIRTDKPAHEADRIEALKAMIRD
;
A
#
# COMPACT_ATOMS: atom_id res chain seq x y z
N MET A 1 -22.25 -11.69 -15.62
CA MET A 1 -21.26 -12.27 -14.68
C MET A 1 -20.35 -13.29 -15.33
N GLU A 2 -20.83 -14.19 -16.21
CA GLU A 2 -20.01 -15.24 -16.83
C GLU A 2 -18.75 -14.72 -17.52
N ALA A 3 -18.88 -13.71 -18.39
CA ALA A 3 -17.72 -13.11 -19.07
C ALA A 3 -16.70 -12.50 -18.09
N PHE A 4 -17.18 -11.94 -16.98
CA PHE A 4 -16.33 -11.39 -15.93
C PHE A 4 -15.63 -12.52 -15.14
N ALA A 5 -16.33 -13.60 -14.83
CA ALA A 5 -15.74 -14.78 -14.19
C ALA A 5 -14.64 -15.40 -15.05
N ALA A 6 -14.90 -15.58 -16.36
CA ALA A 6 -13.91 -16.06 -17.32
C ALA A 6 -12.68 -15.13 -17.43
N LEU A 7 -12.88 -13.80 -17.35
CA LEU A 7 -11.77 -12.85 -17.27
C LEU A 7 -10.94 -13.09 -16.00
N LEU A 8 -11.58 -13.20 -14.83
CA LEU A 8 -10.86 -13.40 -13.57
C LEU A 8 -10.06 -14.69 -13.58
N ASP A 9 -10.65 -15.79 -14.05
CA ASP A 9 -9.98 -17.08 -14.16
C ASP A 9 -8.72 -16.98 -15.04
N ALA A 10 -8.86 -16.42 -16.24
CA ALA A 10 -7.73 -16.20 -17.15
C ALA A 10 -6.63 -15.32 -16.51
N LEU A 11 -6.99 -14.30 -15.73
CA LEU A 11 -6.05 -13.41 -15.08
C LEU A 11 -5.29 -14.05 -13.91
N VAL A 12 -5.93 -14.96 -13.18
CA VAL A 12 -5.31 -15.71 -12.09
C VAL A 12 -4.17 -16.58 -12.61
N TYR A 13 -4.39 -17.28 -13.73
CA TYR A 13 -3.39 -18.18 -14.31
C TYR A 13 -2.34 -17.49 -15.18
N THR A 14 -2.62 -16.27 -15.64
CA THR A 14 -1.67 -15.51 -16.46
C THR A 14 -0.57 -14.89 -15.61
N ARG A 15 0.70 -15.21 -15.89
CA ARG A 15 1.87 -14.57 -15.23
C ARG A 15 2.40 -13.35 -15.98
N SER A 16 2.28 -13.33 -17.31
CA SER A 16 2.81 -12.26 -18.15
C SER A 16 2.01 -10.97 -18.00
N ARG A 17 2.68 -9.88 -17.63
CA ARG A 17 2.08 -8.53 -17.56
C ARG A 17 1.42 -8.13 -18.88
N ASN A 18 2.08 -8.38 -20.01
CA ASN A 18 1.55 -7.99 -21.32
C ASN A 18 0.34 -8.84 -21.72
N ALA A 19 0.32 -10.14 -21.39
CA ALA A 19 -0.84 -10.99 -21.62
C ALA A 19 -2.04 -10.53 -20.77
N LYS A 20 -1.83 -10.15 -19.50
CA LYS A 20 -2.89 -9.56 -18.67
C LYS A 20 -3.46 -8.29 -19.27
N LEU A 21 -2.60 -7.37 -19.72
CA LEU A 21 -3.03 -6.14 -20.37
C LEU A 21 -3.90 -6.42 -21.59
N LYS A 22 -3.53 -7.42 -22.40
CA LYS A 22 -4.35 -7.86 -23.53
C LYS A 22 -5.71 -8.41 -23.09
N LEU A 23 -5.75 -9.30 -22.10
CA LEU A 23 -7.00 -9.86 -21.58
C LEU A 23 -7.97 -8.77 -21.07
N LEU A 24 -7.45 -7.79 -20.32
CA LEU A 24 -8.26 -6.66 -19.86
C LEU A 24 -8.74 -5.80 -21.04
N ALA A 25 -7.84 -5.42 -21.95
CA ALA A 25 -8.20 -4.58 -23.08
C ALA A 25 -9.27 -5.23 -23.97
N ASP A 26 -9.08 -6.51 -24.32
CA ASP A 26 -10.04 -7.29 -25.11
C ASP A 26 -11.41 -7.37 -24.39
N TYR A 27 -11.43 -7.51 -23.07
CA TYR A 27 -12.67 -7.50 -22.28
C TYR A 27 -13.38 -6.13 -22.32
N LEU A 28 -12.64 -5.03 -22.15
CA LEU A 28 -13.18 -3.66 -22.14
C LEU A 28 -13.76 -3.25 -23.51
N VAL A 29 -13.18 -3.74 -24.61
CA VAL A 29 -13.68 -3.50 -25.97
C VAL A 29 -14.94 -4.31 -26.25
N ARG A 30 -14.98 -5.59 -25.84
CA ARG A 30 -16.07 -6.51 -26.20
C ARG A 30 -17.30 -6.40 -25.31
N THR A 31 -17.12 -6.01 -24.05
CA THR A 31 -18.23 -5.94 -23.07
C THR A 31 -18.94 -4.60 -23.21
N PRO A 32 -20.28 -4.53 -23.33
CA PRO A 32 -21.00 -3.26 -23.45
C PRO A 32 -21.08 -2.51 -22.11
N ASP A 33 -21.43 -1.23 -22.18
CA ASP A 33 -21.83 -0.44 -21.01
C ASP A 33 -23.19 -0.88 -20.46
N PRO A 34 -23.42 -0.79 -19.13
CA PRO A 34 -22.47 -0.34 -18.10
C PRO A 34 -21.60 -1.47 -17.51
N ASP A 35 -21.73 -2.71 -18.00
CA ASP A 35 -21.05 -3.89 -17.45
C ASP A 35 -19.51 -3.79 -17.49
N ARG A 36 -18.94 -3.24 -18.57
CA ARG A 36 -17.47 -3.03 -18.65
C ARG A 36 -16.96 -2.06 -17.59
N GLY A 37 -17.75 -1.03 -17.28
CA GLY A 37 -17.42 -0.03 -16.28
C GLY A 37 -17.52 -0.55 -14.85
N TRP A 38 -18.55 -1.32 -14.54
CA TRP A 38 -18.67 -2.01 -13.26
C TRP A 38 -17.58 -3.05 -13.04
N ALA A 39 -17.26 -3.84 -14.08
CA ALA A 39 -16.15 -4.78 -14.02
C ALA A 39 -14.81 -4.05 -13.78
N LEU A 40 -14.58 -2.93 -14.47
CA LEU A 40 -13.40 -2.11 -14.26
C LEU A 40 -13.31 -1.59 -12.82
N ALA A 41 -14.41 -1.08 -12.26
CA ALA A 41 -14.49 -0.66 -10.86
C ALA A 41 -14.18 -1.82 -9.89
N ALA A 42 -14.71 -3.02 -10.14
CA ALA A 42 -14.40 -4.20 -9.32
C ALA A 42 -12.90 -4.58 -9.35
N LEU A 43 -12.23 -4.39 -10.50
CA LEU A 43 -10.80 -4.68 -10.67
C LEU A 43 -9.88 -3.63 -10.04
N THR A 44 -10.40 -2.44 -9.75
CA THR A 44 -9.63 -1.29 -9.21
C THR A 44 -10.08 -0.87 -7.82
N ASP A 45 -10.72 -1.76 -7.06
CA ASP A 45 -11.23 -1.50 -5.70
C ASP A 45 -12.20 -0.29 -5.62
N GLY A 46 -12.92 0.00 -6.71
CA GLY A 46 -13.88 1.10 -6.81
C GLY A 46 -15.28 0.78 -6.28
N LEU A 47 -15.51 -0.42 -5.75
CA LEU A 47 -16.80 -0.88 -5.23
C LEU A 47 -16.71 -1.21 -3.74
N ASP A 48 -17.71 -0.80 -2.97
CA ASP A 48 -17.87 -1.19 -1.57
C ASP A 48 -19.31 -1.63 -1.28
N PHE A 49 -19.45 -2.86 -0.80
CA PHE A 49 -20.73 -3.42 -0.37
C PHE A 49 -20.66 -3.70 1.14
N PRO A 50 -21.21 -2.81 1.99
CA PRO A 50 -21.06 -2.92 3.45
C PRO A 50 -21.67 -4.17 4.08
N ALA A 51 -22.68 -4.76 3.43
CA ALA A 51 -23.39 -5.94 3.92
C ALA A 51 -22.64 -7.26 3.64
N VAL A 52 -21.83 -7.31 2.57
CA VAL A 52 -21.13 -8.52 2.13
C VAL A 52 -19.66 -8.43 2.51
N LYS A 53 -19.31 -8.94 3.69
CA LYS A 53 -17.93 -9.01 4.19
C LYS A 53 -17.53 -10.46 4.43
N SER A 54 -16.23 -10.71 4.66
CA SER A 54 -15.72 -12.08 4.90
C SER A 54 -16.40 -12.77 6.09
N ALA A 55 -16.87 -12.02 7.09
CA ALA A 55 -17.65 -12.56 8.20
C ALA A 55 -19.04 -13.05 7.74
N THR A 56 -19.72 -12.29 6.87
CA THR A 56 -21.01 -12.68 6.28
C THR A 56 -20.88 -14.00 5.50
N ILE A 57 -19.86 -14.12 4.64
CA ILE A 57 -19.59 -15.36 3.89
C ILE A 57 -19.36 -16.52 4.84
N ARG A 58 -18.53 -16.33 5.87
CA ARG A 58 -18.26 -17.36 6.86
C ARG A 58 -19.54 -17.84 7.54
N ASN A 59 -20.39 -16.92 8.01
CA ASN A 59 -21.63 -17.25 8.69
C ASN A 59 -22.59 -18.04 7.77
N LEU A 60 -22.73 -17.60 6.52
CA LEU A 60 -23.53 -18.30 5.51
C LEU A 60 -23.06 -19.73 5.28
N LEU A 61 -21.75 -19.94 5.19
CA LEU A 61 -21.18 -21.26 4.95
C LEU A 61 -21.29 -22.15 6.18
N THR A 62 -21.11 -21.63 7.40
CA THR A 62 -21.28 -22.43 8.62
C THR A 62 -22.71 -22.89 8.87
N GLU A 63 -23.71 -22.24 8.27
CA GLU A 63 -25.11 -22.70 8.28
C GLU A 63 -25.39 -23.82 7.26
N ARG A 64 -24.54 -23.95 6.24
CA ARG A 64 -24.77 -24.82 5.06
C ARG A 64 -23.80 -25.99 4.97
N VAL A 65 -22.64 -25.85 5.59
CA VAL A 65 -21.51 -26.77 5.52
C VAL A 65 -21.01 -27.03 6.93
N ASP A 66 -20.56 -28.25 7.19
CA ASP A 66 -19.95 -28.62 8.47
C ASP A 66 -18.82 -27.63 8.86
N PRO A 67 -18.83 -27.08 10.09
CA PRO A 67 -17.85 -26.08 10.51
C PRO A 67 -16.39 -26.57 10.49
N VAL A 68 -16.15 -27.87 10.71
CA VAL A 68 -14.81 -28.46 10.68
C VAL A 68 -14.34 -28.56 9.23
N LEU A 69 -15.19 -29.06 8.33
CA LEU A 69 -14.91 -29.11 6.89
C LEU A 69 -14.60 -27.72 6.33
N TRP A 70 -15.40 -26.71 6.69
CA TRP A 70 -15.16 -25.32 6.31
C TRP A 70 -13.78 -24.85 6.80
N SER A 71 -13.45 -25.06 8.09
CA SER A 71 -12.19 -24.60 8.65
C SER A 71 -10.98 -25.23 7.95
N LEU A 72 -11.00 -26.55 7.76
CA LEU A 72 -9.92 -27.28 7.09
C LEU A 72 -9.76 -26.85 5.63
N SER A 73 -10.87 -26.70 4.91
CA SER A 73 -10.86 -26.26 3.51
C SER A 73 -10.32 -24.84 3.37
N ARG A 74 -10.78 -23.90 4.22
CA ARG A 74 -10.33 -22.51 4.21
C ARG A 74 -8.83 -22.41 4.55
N ASP A 75 -8.37 -23.19 5.53
CA ASP A 75 -6.94 -23.24 5.87
C ASP A 75 -6.09 -23.82 4.74
N TYR A 76 -6.62 -24.75 3.95
CA TYR A 76 -5.91 -25.34 2.82
C TYR A 76 -5.87 -24.40 1.60
N VAL A 77 -7.03 -23.89 1.18
CA VAL A 77 -7.18 -22.99 0.02
C VAL A 77 -6.52 -21.63 0.29
N GLY A 78 -6.69 -21.07 1.49
CA GLY A 78 -6.11 -19.79 1.88
C GLY A 78 -6.88 -18.56 1.37
N ASP A 79 -8.10 -18.75 0.89
CA ASP A 79 -9.01 -17.70 0.43
C ASP A 79 -10.48 -18.04 0.71
N SER A 80 -11.19 -17.16 1.42
CA SER A 80 -12.57 -17.43 1.83
C SER A 80 -13.58 -17.37 0.69
N ALA A 81 -13.36 -16.56 -0.35
CA ALA A 81 -14.28 -16.48 -1.48
C ALA A 81 -14.18 -17.74 -2.34
N GLU A 82 -12.95 -18.20 -2.60
CA GLU A 82 -12.69 -19.45 -3.31
C GLU A 82 -13.19 -20.67 -2.54
N THR A 83 -12.94 -20.72 -1.23
CA THR A 83 -13.46 -21.82 -0.39
C THR A 83 -14.99 -21.84 -0.41
N ALA A 84 -15.63 -20.67 -0.30
CA ALA A 84 -17.08 -20.56 -0.31
C ALA A 84 -17.67 -20.93 -1.66
N SER A 85 -17.06 -20.52 -2.78
CA SER A 85 -17.57 -20.85 -4.11
C SER A 85 -17.51 -22.34 -4.43
N LEU A 86 -16.45 -23.02 -3.98
CA LEU A 86 -16.25 -24.46 -4.18
C LEU A 86 -17.10 -25.33 -3.26
N LEU A 87 -17.36 -24.89 -2.02
CA LEU A 87 -18.18 -25.64 -1.06
C LEU A 87 -19.67 -25.30 -1.14
N TRP A 88 -20.06 -24.30 -1.94
CA TRP A 88 -21.44 -23.88 -2.02
C TRP A 88 -22.30 -25.02 -2.60
N PRO A 89 -23.37 -25.44 -1.90
CA PRO A 89 -24.24 -26.51 -2.39
C PRO A 89 -24.83 -26.17 -3.77
N GLU A 90 -24.86 -27.15 -4.67
CA GLU A 90 -25.50 -26.95 -5.97
C GLU A 90 -27.03 -26.92 -5.83
N PRO A 91 -27.71 -25.91 -6.42
CA PRO A 91 -29.16 -25.89 -6.46
C PRO A 91 -29.68 -26.95 -7.42
N ALA A 92 -30.89 -27.46 -7.17
CA ALA A 92 -31.52 -28.45 -8.03
C ALA A 92 -31.82 -27.91 -9.45
N GLU A 93 -32.17 -26.63 -9.55
CA GLU A 93 -32.32 -25.88 -10.80
C GLU A 93 -31.64 -24.52 -10.64
N ALA A 94 -30.68 -24.22 -11.52
CA ALA A 94 -29.97 -22.94 -11.51
C ALA A 94 -30.71 -21.93 -12.41
N PRO A 95 -31.19 -20.79 -11.87
CA PRO A 95 -31.75 -19.73 -12.70
C PRO A 95 -30.65 -19.06 -13.54
N SER A 96 -31.03 -18.35 -14.59
CA SER A 96 -30.06 -17.67 -15.48
C SER A 96 -29.12 -16.74 -14.71
N PRO A 97 -27.81 -16.75 -15.04
CA PRO A 97 -26.83 -15.94 -14.33
C PRO A 97 -27.07 -14.44 -14.56
N PRO A 98 -26.83 -13.58 -13.56
CA PRO A 98 -26.99 -12.13 -13.71
C PRO A 98 -25.92 -11.51 -14.61
N THR A 99 -26.22 -10.35 -15.20
CA THR A 99 -25.21 -9.44 -15.76
C THR A 99 -24.32 -8.85 -14.65
N VAL A 100 -23.24 -8.15 -15.00
CA VAL A 100 -22.42 -7.49 -13.96
C VAL A 100 -23.22 -6.37 -13.28
N SER A 101 -23.96 -5.59 -14.06
CA SER A 101 -24.80 -4.50 -13.56
C SER A 101 -25.90 -5.01 -12.63
N GLU A 102 -26.61 -6.09 -13.00
CA GLU A 102 -27.63 -6.71 -12.14
C GLU A 102 -27.04 -7.21 -10.82
N ALA A 103 -25.84 -7.78 -10.86
CA ALA A 103 -25.15 -8.25 -9.66
C ALA A 103 -24.77 -7.07 -8.74
N VAL A 104 -24.22 -5.98 -9.30
CA VAL A 104 -23.90 -4.76 -8.55
C VAL A 104 -25.16 -4.16 -7.93
N ASP A 105 -26.24 -4.05 -8.69
CA ASP A 105 -27.52 -3.51 -8.20
C ASP A 105 -28.10 -4.35 -7.06
N ALA A 106 -28.03 -5.68 -7.17
CA ALA A 106 -28.49 -6.58 -6.12
C ALA A 106 -27.64 -6.42 -4.85
N LEU A 107 -26.30 -6.44 -4.98
CA LEU A 107 -25.39 -6.28 -3.85
C LEU A 107 -25.51 -4.91 -3.17
N ALA A 108 -25.73 -3.84 -3.94
CA ALA A 108 -25.88 -2.48 -3.41
C ALA A 108 -27.17 -2.29 -2.58
N LYS A 109 -28.24 -3.03 -2.89
CA LYS A 109 -29.51 -2.99 -2.16
C LYS A 109 -29.50 -3.84 -0.89
N MET A 110 -28.59 -4.80 -0.77
CA MET A 110 -28.51 -5.68 0.39
C MET A 110 -28.11 -4.90 1.65
N THR A 111 -28.78 -5.20 2.75
CA THR A 111 -28.47 -4.66 4.08
C THR A 111 -27.96 -5.75 5.01
N ARG A 112 -27.46 -5.39 6.19
CA ARG A 112 -27.11 -6.39 7.22
C ARG A 112 -28.30 -7.27 7.63
N ALA A 113 -29.54 -6.77 7.48
CA ALA A 113 -30.75 -7.52 7.80
C ALA A 113 -31.15 -8.50 6.67
N THR A 114 -30.89 -8.16 5.41
CA THR A 114 -31.38 -8.93 4.26
C THR A 114 -30.31 -9.81 3.61
N VAL A 115 -29.02 -9.52 3.84
CA VAL A 115 -27.91 -10.22 3.16
C VAL A 115 -27.89 -11.73 3.41
N MET A 116 -28.30 -12.19 4.59
CA MET A 116 -28.31 -13.62 4.91
C MET A 116 -29.37 -14.41 4.15
N SER A 117 -30.43 -13.74 3.67
CA SER A 117 -31.49 -14.35 2.85
C SER A 117 -31.33 -14.07 1.35
N GLU A 118 -30.87 -12.88 0.97
CA GLU A 118 -30.81 -12.45 -0.43
C GLU A 118 -29.53 -12.91 -1.16
N LEU A 119 -28.38 -12.91 -0.48
CA LEU A 119 -27.11 -13.33 -1.10
C LEU A 119 -27.12 -14.81 -1.55
N PRO A 120 -27.69 -15.76 -0.79
CA PRO A 120 -27.84 -17.14 -1.25
C PRO A 120 -28.56 -17.25 -2.59
N GLY A 121 -29.69 -16.55 -2.77
CA GLY A 121 -30.44 -16.59 -4.02
C GLY A 121 -29.66 -16.03 -5.21
N LEU A 122 -28.71 -15.11 -4.98
CA LEU A 122 -27.80 -14.62 -6.02
C LEU A 122 -26.68 -15.63 -6.33
N LEU A 123 -26.15 -16.33 -5.32
CA LEU A 123 -25.12 -17.36 -5.47
C LEU A 123 -25.64 -18.62 -6.16
N ASP A 124 -26.91 -18.97 -5.95
CA ASP A 124 -27.57 -20.12 -6.58
C ASP A 124 -27.75 -19.92 -8.10
N ARG A 125 -27.68 -18.69 -8.59
CA ARG A 125 -27.71 -18.36 -10.03
C ARG A 125 -26.37 -18.53 -10.75
N LEU A 126 -25.32 -18.88 -10.02
CA LEU A 126 -23.95 -18.90 -10.51
C LEU A 126 -23.32 -20.27 -10.25
N ASP A 127 -22.41 -20.67 -11.12
CA ASP A 127 -21.50 -21.79 -10.92
C ASP A 127 -20.33 -21.41 -9.98
N ALA A 128 -19.38 -22.32 -9.77
CA ALA A 128 -18.25 -22.07 -8.87
C ALA A 128 -17.41 -20.86 -9.29
N GLU A 129 -17.16 -20.67 -10.59
CA GLU A 129 -16.39 -19.54 -11.12
C GLU A 129 -17.15 -18.22 -10.97
N GLY A 130 -18.45 -18.22 -11.29
CA GLY A 130 -19.34 -17.07 -11.13
C GLY A 130 -19.50 -16.66 -9.67
N ARG A 131 -19.68 -17.61 -8.74
CA ARG A 131 -19.73 -17.36 -7.29
C ARG A 131 -18.42 -16.77 -6.81
N TYR A 132 -17.28 -17.30 -7.25
CA TYR A 132 -15.98 -16.75 -6.92
C TYR A 132 -15.87 -15.28 -7.37
N ALA A 133 -16.23 -15.00 -8.63
CA ALA A 133 -16.18 -13.66 -9.18
C ALA A 133 -17.10 -12.67 -8.44
N LEU A 134 -18.32 -13.08 -8.13
CA LEU A 134 -19.28 -12.28 -7.36
C LEU A 134 -18.75 -11.99 -5.95
N LEU A 135 -18.27 -13.01 -5.23
CA LEU A 135 -17.77 -12.85 -3.86
C LEU A 135 -16.51 -12.00 -3.81
N LYS A 136 -15.61 -12.12 -4.81
CA LYS A 136 -14.43 -11.28 -4.95
C LYS A 136 -14.77 -9.82 -5.25
N MET A 137 -15.72 -9.59 -6.15
CA MET A 137 -16.28 -8.26 -6.40
C MET A 137 -16.90 -7.67 -5.14
N ALA A 138 -17.68 -8.45 -4.40
CA ALA A 138 -18.41 -7.97 -3.23
C ALA A 138 -17.52 -7.66 -2.02
N THR A 139 -16.51 -8.52 -1.77
CA THR A 139 -15.63 -8.40 -0.60
C THR A 139 -14.38 -7.57 -0.83
N GLY A 140 -14.05 -7.29 -2.09
CA GLY A 140 -12.75 -6.74 -2.48
C GLY A 140 -11.63 -7.79 -2.39
N ALA A 141 -10.38 -7.35 -2.57
CA ALA A 141 -9.19 -8.21 -2.56
C ALA A 141 -9.22 -9.32 -3.64
N MET A 142 -9.34 -8.86 -4.89
CA MET A 142 -9.39 -9.70 -6.09
C MET A 142 -8.20 -10.69 -6.20
N ARG A 143 -7.00 -10.27 -5.76
CA ARG A 143 -5.76 -11.10 -5.77
C ARG A 143 -5.35 -11.69 -7.13
N ILE A 144 -5.97 -11.23 -8.21
CA ILE A 144 -5.72 -11.60 -9.60
C ILE A 144 -4.45 -10.96 -10.21
N GLY A 145 -3.67 -10.23 -9.40
CA GLY A 145 -2.46 -9.54 -9.86
C GLY A 145 -2.72 -8.45 -10.90
N ILE A 146 -3.84 -7.73 -10.74
CA ILE A 146 -4.15 -6.47 -11.40
C ILE A 146 -4.06 -5.37 -10.35
N SER A 147 -3.39 -4.27 -10.68
CA SER A 147 -3.43 -3.04 -9.91
C SER A 147 -4.24 -1.99 -10.66
N ALA A 148 -4.73 -0.96 -9.96
CA ALA A 148 -5.40 0.18 -10.59
C ALA A 148 -4.58 0.76 -11.76
N ARG A 149 -3.27 0.93 -11.58
CA ARG A 149 -2.36 1.39 -12.65
C ARG A 149 -2.33 0.44 -13.85
N LEU A 150 -2.31 -0.87 -13.64
CA LEU A 150 -2.33 -1.84 -14.73
C LEU A 150 -3.67 -1.82 -15.47
N ALA A 151 -4.79 -1.64 -14.74
CA ALA A 151 -6.12 -1.46 -15.33
C ALA A 151 -6.21 -0.17 -16.16
N LYS A 152 -5.72 0.97 -15.64
CA LYS A 152 -5.60 2.23 -16.40
C LYS A 152 -4.74 2.07 -17.66
N THR A 153 -3.63 1.35 -17.58
CA THR A 153 -2.80 1.01 -18.76
C THR A 153 -3.55 0.13 -19.76
N ALA A 154 -4.35 -0.84 -19.30
CA ALA A 154 -5.15 -1.68 -20.17
C ALA A 154 -6.26 -0.86 -20.85
N PHE A 155 -6.92 0.03 -20.12
CA PHE A 155 -7.90 0.96 -20.64
C PHE A 155 -7.31 1.87 -21.73
N ALA A 156 -6.16 2.49 -21.46
CA ALA A 156 -5.42 3.31 -22.43
C ALA A 156 -5.12 2.54 -23.73
N ARG A 157 -4.65 1.29 -23.60
CA ARG A 157 -4.39 0.41 -24.75
C ARG A 157 -5.65 -0.06 -25.48
N ALA A 158 -6.76 -0.25 -24.77
CA ALA A 158 -8.01 -0.73 -25.34
C ALA A 158 -8.59 0.28 -26.33
N PHE A 159 -8.37 1.57 -26.07
CA PHE A 159 -8.99 2.68 -26.79
C PHE A 159 -7.98 3.63 -27.45
N ASP A 160 -6.69 3.26 -27.46
CA ASP A 160 -5.60 4.03 -28.09
C ASP A 160 -5.51 5.49 -27.61
N VAL A 161 -5.61 5.71 -26.30
CA VAL A 161 -5.46 7.02 -25.64
C VAL A 161 -4.21 7.06 -24.75
N PRO A 162 -3.62 8.24 -24.49
CA PRO A 162 -2.48 8.37 -23.58
C PRO A 162 -2.83 7.88 -22.16
N VAL A 163 -1.92 7.14 -21.52
CA VAL A 163 -2.17 6.62 -20.16
C VAL A 163 -2.13 7.73 -19.12
N GLU A 164 -1.38 8.78 -19.40
CA GLU A 164 -1.28 10.00 -18.59
C GLU A 164 -2.64 10.70 -18.50
N ASP A 165 -3.34 10.83 -19.64
CA ASP A 165 -4.69 11.39 -19.73
C ASP A 165 -5.70 10.51 -18.98
N VAL A 166 -5.62 9.18 -19.15
CA VAL A 166 -6.45 8.25 -18.37
C VAL A 166 -6.17 8.42 -16.88
N GLU A 167 -4.90 8.54 -16.48
CA GLU A 167 -4.57 8.74 -15.07
C GLU A 167 -5.16 10.05 -14.54
N GLU A 168 -5.09 11.15 -15.29
CA GLU A 168 -5.63 12.47 -14.93
C GLU A 168 -7.17 12.49 -14.87
N TYR A 169 -7.85 12.07 -15.95
CA TYR A 169 -9.31 12.14 -16.05
C TYR A 169 -10.05 11.10 -15.21
N TRP A 170 -9.37 10.04 -14.77
CA TRP A 170 -9.98 9.02 -13.90
C TRP A 170 -10.33 9.58 -12.52
N HIS A 171 -9.53 10.50 -11.99
CA HIS A 171 -9.81 11.08 -10.68
C HIS A 171 -11.07 11.94 -10.75
N GLY A 172 -11.94 11.79 -9.75
CA GLY A 172 -13.25 12.47 -9.72
C GLY A 172 -14.37 11.71 -10.44
N GLN A 173 -14.07 10.68 -11.22
CA GLN A 173 -15.09 9.85 -11.87
C GLN A 173 -15.66 8.81 -10.91
N GLN A 174 -16.95 8.53 -11.03
CA GLN A 174 -17.63 7.49 -10.27
C GLN A 174 -17.87 6.27 -11.16
N PRO A 175 -17.78 5.04 -10.62
CA PRO A 175 -18.29 3.85 -11.30
C PRO A 175 -19.73 4.06 -11.79
N PRO A 176 -20.08 3.64 -13.01
CA PRO A 176 -19.31 2.78 -13.92
C PRO A 176 -18.34 3.55 -14.87
N TYR A 177 -17.90 4.75 -14.51
CA TYR A 177 -16.95 5.57 -15.27
C TYR A 177 -17.43 5.97 -16.68
N THR A 178 -18.74 6.18 -16.85
CA THR A 178 -19.36 6.53 -18.13
C THR A 178 -18.63 7.65 -18.89
N PRO A 179 -18.27 8.81 -18.27
CA PRO A 179 -17.59 9.88 -18.98
C PRO A 179 -16.23 9.47 -19.54
N LEU A 180 -15.52 8.58 -18.85
CA LEU A 180 -14.22 8.08 -19.30
C LEU A 180 -14.36 7.19 -20.54
N PHE A 181 -15.38 6.31 -20.57
CA PHE A 181 -15.69 5.48 -21.74
C PHE A 181 -16.23 6.31 -22.90
N ASP A 182 -17.04 7.34 -22.65
CA ASP A 182 -17.51 8.25 -23.69
C ASP A 182 -16.35 8.98 -24.36
N TRP A 183 -15.38 9.48 -23.59
CA TRP A 183 -14.18 10.09 -24.13
C TRP A 183 -13.33 9.09 -24.92
N ALA A 184 -12.93 7.97 -24.31
CA ALA A 184 -11.94 7.08 -24.91
C ALA A 184 -12.52 6.19 -26.02
N ALA A 185 -13.73 5.63 -25.81
CA ALA A 185 -14.33 4.69 -26.75
C ALA A 185 -15.23 5.37 -27.80
N ASN A 186 -15.88 6.49 -27.45
CA ASN A 186 -16.87 7.15 -28.30
C ASN A 186 -16.39 8.50 -28.88
N GLY A 187 -15.19 8.96 -28.53
CA GLY A 187 -14.59 10.20 -29.04
C GLY A 187 -15.26 11.48 -28.51
N ALA A 188 -15.95 11.41 -27.37
CA ALA A 188 -16.46 12.60 -26.69
C ALA A 188 -15.30 13.49 -26.20
N ALA A 189 -15.62 14.72 -25.80
CA ALA A 189 -14.64 15.57 -25.12
C ALA A 189 -14.13 14.88 -23.84
N PRO A 190 -12.84 15.08 -23.46
CA PRO A 190 -12.34 14.56 -22.20
C PRO A 190 -13.19 15.07 -21.03
N PRO A 191 -13.38 14.26 -19.97
CA PRO A 191 -14.07 14.73 -18.77
C PRO A 191 -13.42 16.03 -18.27
N SER A 192 -14.22 17.08 -18.07
CA SER A 192 -13.71 18.39 -17.66
C SER A 192 -12.94 18.25 -16.34
N ALA A 193 -11.65 18.53 -16.39
CA ALA A 193 -10.81 18.71 -15.21
C ALA A 193 -10.84 20.16 -14.69
N ASP A 194 -11.37 21.07 -15.50
CA ASP A 194 -11.43 22.50 -15.20
C ASP A 194 -12.30 22.72 -13.96
N ASP A 195 -11.78 23.52 -13.03
CA ASP A 195 -12.39 23.86 -11.73
C ASP A 195 -12.65 22.68 -10.77
N MET A 196 -12.13 21.48 -11.07
CA MET A 196 -12.20 20.35 -10.14
C MET A 196 -10.84 20.14 -9.46
N PRO A 197 -10.79 19.98 -8.13
CA PRO A 197 -9.55 19.72 -7.43
C PRO A 197 -9.11 18.26 -7.64
N LEU A 198 -8.66 17.91 -8.85
CA LEU A 198 -8.29 16.55 -9.22
C LEU A 198 -6.84 16.21 -8.87
N PHE A 199 -6.63 14.97 -8.45
CA PHE A 199 -5.30 14.42 -8.22
C PHE A 199 -4.46 14.36 -9.50
N ARG A 200 -3.20 14.79 -9.42
CA ARG A 200 -2.17 14.65 -10.45
C ARG A 200 -1.19 13.52 -10.08
N PRO A 201 -0.93 12.55 -10.97
CA PRO A 201 -0.04 11.43 -10.66
C PRO A 201 1.36 11.86 -10.22
N PHE A 202 1.84 11.27 -9.13
CA PHE A 202 3.13 11.61 -8.56
C PHE A 202 4.32 11.19 -9.44
N MET A 203 5.34 12.03 -9.48
CA MET A 203 6.71 11.67 -9.86
C MET A 203 7.34 10.78 -8.77
N LEU A 204 8.01 9.70 -9.15
CA LEU A 204 8.55 8.68 -8.23
C LEU A 204 10.06 8.52 -8.37
N ALA A 205 10.74 8.37 -7.23
CA ALA A 205 12.20 8.22 -7.19
C ALA A 205 12.70 6.78 -7.33
N HIS A 206 13.81 6.59 -8.06
CA HIS A 206 14.58 5.35 -8.11
C HIS A 206 15.46 5.16 -6.86
N PRO A 207 15.70 3.94 -6.36
CA PRO A 207 16.74 3.73 -5.36
C PRO A 207 18.09 4.15 -5.95
N LEU A 208 18.90 4.88 -5.17
CA LEU A 208 20.31 5.09 -5.48
C LEU A 208 21.11 3.91 -4.91
N GLU A 209 21.84 3.24 -5.77
CA GLU A 209 22.78 2.16 -5.41
C GLU A 209 24.19 2.74 -5.39
N ASP A 210 25.15 2.14 -6.10
CA ASP A 210 26.57 2.55 -6.07
C ASP A 210 26.90 3.76 -6.98
N THR A 211 25.88 4.44 -7.52
CA THR A 211 26.07 5.59 -8.42
C THR A 211 26.49 6.83 -7.64
N VAL A 212 27.63 7.41 -8.03
CA VAL A 212 28.06 8.75 -7.61
C VAL A 212 27.41 9.78 -8.52
N LEU A 213 26.79 10.81 -7.94
CA LEU A 213 26.15 11.90 -8.68
C LEU A 213 26.97 13.18 -8.58
N ASP A 214 26.86 14.05 -9.59
CA ASP A 214 27.36 15.42 -9.53
C ASP A 214 26.35 16.31 -8.79
N MET A 215 26.77 16.92 -7.68
CA MET A 215 25.90 17.80 -6.89
C MET A 215 25.60 19.14 -7.59
N ALA A 216 26.32 19.50 -8.66
CA ALA A 216 25.95 20.61 -9.52
C ALA A 216 24.63 20.35 -10.27
N ASP A 217 24.38 19.09 -10.64
CA ASP A 217 23.18 18.67 -11.41
C ASP A 217 21.97 18.36 -10.51
N TYR A 218 22.19 18.09 -9.23
CA TYR A 218 21.16 17.61 -8.30
C TYR A 218 21.01 18.52 -7.08
N ALA A 219 19.77 18.66 -6.61
CA ALA A 219 19.47 19.16 -5.29
C ALA A 219 19.21 17.99 -4.35
N ALA A 220 19.73 18.09 -3.12
CA ALA A 220 19.47 17.13 -2.06
C ALA A 220 18.48 17.70 -1.05
N GLU A 221 17.48 16.93 -0.67
CA GLU A 221 16.56 17.24 0.42
C GLU A 221 16.46 16.03 1.35
N TRP A 222 16.06 16.23 2.60
CA TRP A 222 15.80 15.09 3.47
C TRP A 222 14.63 14.26 2.96
N LYS A 223 14.78 12.94 3.03
CA LYS A 223 13.67 12.02 2.86
C LYS A 223 12.93 11.91 4.19
N TRP A 224 11.86 12.69 4.32
CA TRP A 224 10.99 12.70 5.49
C TRP A 224 10.26 11.37 5.69
N ASP A 225 10.08 10.97 6.94
CA ASP A 225 9.33 9.80 7.39
C ASP A 225 7.89 10.19 7.74
N GLY A 226 7.11 10.53 6.71
CA GLY A 226 5.71 10.93 6.82
C GLY A 226 4.82 10.19 5.84
N ILE A 227 3.78 10.88 5.36
CA ILE A 227 3.01 10.40 4.22
C ILE A 227 2.98 11.47 3.15
N ARG A 228 3.49 11.13 1.97
CA ARG A 228 3.34 11.94 0.78
C ARG A 228 1.87 12.25 0.51
N VAL A 229 1.59 13.55 0.37
CA VAL A 229 0.27 14.08 0.01
C VAL A 229 0.38 15.06 -1.15
N GLN A 230 -0.73 15.22 -1.86
CA GLN A 230 -0.92 16.31 -2.80
C GLN A 230 -2.09 17.16 -2.32
N LEU A 231 -1.85 18.45 -2.13
CA LEU A 231 -2.93 19.42 -1.91
C LEU A 231 -3.33 20.00 -3.25
N VAL A 232 -4.62 19.96 -3.53
CA VAL A 232 -5.18 20.48 -4.77
C VAL A 232 -6.30 21.44 -4.43
N ARG A 233 -6.17 22.69 -4.88
CA ARG A 233 -7.25 23.66 -4.85
C ARG A 233 -7.59 24.11 -6.27
N ALA A 234 -8.87 23.98 -6.63
CA ALA A 234 -9.43 24.44 -7.90
C ALA A 234 -10.95 24.66 -7.71
N GLY A 235 -11.52 25.63 -8.44
CA GLY A 235 -12.96 25.93 -8.37
C GLY A 235 -13.46 26.33 -6.96
N GLY A 236 -12.57 26.84 -6.10
CA GLY A 236 -12.88 27.17 -4.71
C GLY A 236 -12.96 25.98 -3.75
N GLU A 237 -12.78 24.75 -4.23
CA GLU A 237 -12.69 23.54 -3.41
C GLU A 237 -11.23 23.13 -3.19
N THR A 238 -10.92 22.58 -2.01
CA THR A 238 -9.60 22.03 -1.70
C THR A 238 -9.71 20.57 -1.30
N ARG A 239 -8.84 19.73 -1.86
CA ARG A 239 -8.71 18.32 -1.51
C ARG A 239 -7.28 17.96 -1.17
N VAL A 240 -7.15 16.99 -0.28
CA VAL A 240 -5.87 16.39 0.11
C VAL A 240 -5.87 14.95 -0.33
N TYR A 241 -4.95 14.60 -1.22
CA TYR A 241 -4.82 13.25 -1.77
C TYR A 241 -3.64 12.52 -1.16
N SER A 242 -3.84 11.25 -0.84
CA SER A 242 -2.78 10.33 -0.44
C SER A 242 -1.89 9.95 -1.64
N ARG A 243 -0.77 9.26 -1.37
CA ARG A 243 0.08 8.65 -2.40
C ARG A 243 -0.69 7.81 -3.44
N SER A 244 -1.74 7.12 -3.04
CA SER A 244 -2.58 6.28 -3.91
C SER A 244 -3.64 7.05 -4.69
N GLY A 245 -3.79 8.36 -4.44
CA GLY A 245 -4.83 9.19 -5.01
C GLY A 245 -6.15 9.11 -4.25
N ASP A 246 -6.15 8.59 -3.02
CA ASP A 246 -7.35 8.57 -2.16
C ASP A 246 -7.57 9.95 -1.55
N ASP A 247 -8.81 10.42 -1.54
CA ASP A 247 -9.18 11.66 -0.86
C ASP A 247 -9.17 11.44 0.66
N ILE A 248 -8.23 12.10 1.34
CA ILE A 248 -8.05 12.06 2.80
C ILE A 248 -8.42 13.38 3.48
N SER A 249 -9.15 14.27 2.78
CA SER A 249 -9.54 15.59 3.28
C SER A 249 -10.32 15.50 4.60
N ALA A 250 -11.19 14.51 4.75
CA ALA A 250 -11.95 14.28 5.99
C ALA A 250 -11.08 13.84 7.19
N THR A 251 -9.93 13.23 6.93
CA THR A 251 -8.96 12.83 7.98
C THR A 251 -8.06 14.00 8.39
N PHE A 252 -7.81 14.93 7.47
CA PHE A 252 -6.96 16.12 7.67
C PHE A 252 -7.68 17.40 7.23
N PRO A 253 -8.84 17.74 7.85
CA PRO A 253 -9.65 18.88 7.42
C PRO A 253 -8.89 20.20 7.54
N GLU A 254 -8.02 20.35 8.55
CA GLU A 254 -7.19 21.57 8.69
C GLU A 254 -6.25 21.83 7.51
N MET A 255 -5.91 20.81 6.71
CA MET A 255 -5.05 20.99 5.53
C MET A 255 -5.88 21.49 4.35
N ALA A 256 -7.10 20.98 4.19
CA ALA A 256 -8.04 21.45 3.17
C ALA A 256 -8.54 22.87 3.48
N GLU A 257 -8.72 23.21 4.75
CA GLU A 257 -9.11 24.55 5.21
C GLU A 257 -8.00 25.60 5.01
N ALA A 258 -6.72 25.19 5.09
CA ALA A 258 -5.60 26.12 5.14
C ALA A 258 -5.02 26.52 3.77
N LEU A 259 -5.32 25.80 2.69
CA LEU A 259 -4.91 26.19 1.34
C LEU A 259 -6.01 27.03 0.69
N ASP A 260 -5.76 28.33 0.53
CA ASP A 260 -6.70 29.31 -0.03
C ASP A 260 -6.30 29.83 -1.41
N ILE A 261 -5.16 29.38 -1.94
CA ILE A 261 -4.61 29.73 -3.27
C ILE A 261 -4.77 28.56 -4.22
N ASP A 262 -5.28 28.81 -5.43
CA ASP A 262 -5.43 27.79 -6.47
C ASP A 262 -4.06 27.21 -6.83
N ALA A 263 -3.83 25.95 -6.46
CA ALA A 263 -2.53 25.30 -6.60
C ALA A 263 -2.64 23.77 -6.55
N VAL A 264 -1.64 23.11 -7.12
CA VAL A 264 -1.36 21.69 -6.93
C VAL A 264 0.03 21.57 -6.31
N LEU A 265 0.08 21.20 -5.02
CA LEU A 265 1.31 21.17 -4.22
C LEU A 265 1.65 19.74 -3.80
N ASP A 266 2.94 19.39 -3.87
CA ASP A 266 3.48 18.07 -3.51
C ASP A 266 4.34 18.20 -2.24
N GLY A 267 4.03 17.40 -1.22
CA GLY A 267 4.65 17.51 0.08
C GLY A 267 4.55 16.26 0.92
N GLU A 268 5.21 16.29 2.07
CA GLU A 268 5.12 15.23 3.08
C GLU A 268 4.24 15.71 4.24
N LEU A 269 3.15 15.00 4.52
CA LEU A 269 2.33 15.20 5.69
C LEU A 269 3.03 14.62 6.93
N LEU A 270 3.15 15.46 7.95
CA LEU A 270 3.86 15.19 9.19
C LEU A 270 3.01 15.64 10.39
N VAL A 271 3.39 15.24 11.60
CA VAL A 271 2.80 15.74 12.86
C VAL A 271 3.84 16.62 13.54
N ARG A 272 3.45 17.79 14.06
CA ARG A 272 4.37 18.65 14.79
C ARG A 272 4.81 18.01 16.10
N GLY A 273 6.06 18.21 16.46
CA GLY A 273 6.61 17.75 17.72
C GLY A 273 8.03 18.27 17.91
N SER A 274 8.52 18.24 19.14
CA SER A 274 9.86 18.73 19.50
C SER A 274 10.99 17.75 19.18
N HIS A 275 10.70 16.62 18.53
CA HIS A 275 11.70 15.57 18.27
C HIS A 275 12.68 15.99 17.16
N GLN A 276 12.25 16.84 16.23
CA GLN A 276 13.06 17.39 15.14
C GLN A 276 13.09 18.93 15.23
N GLY A 277 14.13 19.60 14.70
CA GLY A 277 14.10 21.04 14.36
C GLY A 277 14.02 22.04 15.53
N GLY A 278 13.85 21.56 16.77
CA GLY A 278 13.59 22.38 17.94
C GLY A 278 12.11 22.75 18.09
N ALA A 279 11.82 23.75 18.94
CA ALA A 279 10.43 24.17 19.22
C ALA A 279 9.71 24.79 18.01
N ALA A 280 10.45 25.17 16.95
CA ALA A 280 9.92 25.70 15.70
C ALA A 280 10.25 24.76 14.53
N GLY A 281 9.24 24.32 13.77
CA GLY A 281 9.44 23.50 12.55
C GLY A 281 9.72 22.01 12.79
N GLY A 282 9.59 21.54 14.03
CA GLY A 282 9.82 20.15 14.38
C GLY A 282 8.70 19.18 14.01
N ALA A 283 9.06 18.00 13.52
CA ALA A 283 8.18 16.86 13.36
C ALA A 283 8.32 15.86 14.53
N ALA A 284 7.22 15.19 14.84
CA ALA A 284 7.16 14.02 15.72
C ALA A 284 7.47 12.74 14.92
N SER A 285 7.63 11.62 15.63
CA SER A 285 7.82 10.31 14.99
C SER A 285 6.63 9.89 14.11
N PHE A 286 6.87 9.04 13.13
CA PHE A 286 5.82 8.46 12.27
C PHE A 286 4.70 7.78 13.09
N ASN A 287 5.03 7.19 14.25
CA ASN A 287 4.05 6.58 15.16
C ASN A 287 3.00 7.59 15.67
N ALA A 288 3.36 8.86 15.81
CA ALA A 288 2.44 9.93 16.16
C ALA A 288 1.46 10.20 15.01
N LEU A 289 1.95 10.27 13.77
CA LEU A 289 1.10 10.39 12.57
C LEU A 289 0.15 9.20 12.43
N GLN A 290 0.63 7.98 12.70
CA GLN A 290 -0.20 6.76 12.66
C GLN A 290 -1.42 6.82 13.57
N GLN A 291 -1.43 7.63 14.63
CA GLN A 291 -2.61 7.78 15.49
C GLN A 291 -3.82 8.34 14.74
N ARG A 292 -3.57 9.11 13.65
CA ARG A 292 -4.61 9.73 12.82
C ARG A 292 -4.99 8.90 11.60
N LEU A 293 -4.08 8.07 11.07
CA LEU A 293 -4.27 7.35 9.82
C LEU A 293 -5.40 6.31 9.88
N GLY A 294 -6.06 6.10 8.74
CA GLY A 294 -7.13 5.10 8.59
C GLY A 294 -8.43 5.47 9.27
N ARG A 295 -8.54 6.67 9.87
CA ARG A 295 -9.78 7.18 10.46
C ARG A 295 -10.58 7.96 9.44
N LYS A 296 -11.87 7.63 9.30
CA LYS A 296 -12.79 8.36 8.41
C LYS A 296 -13.05 9.79 8.87
N THR A 297 -13.06 10.01 10.18
CA THR A 297 -13.18 11.33 10.81
C THR A 297 -12.27 11.39 12.03
N VAL A 298 -11.76 12.60 12.33
CA VAL A 298 -10.82 12.83 13.43
C VAL A 298 -11.43 13.83 14.42
N SER A 299 -11.40 13.52 15.72
CA SER A 299 -11.93 14.41 16.76
C SER A 299 -11.00 15.60 17.03
N THR A 300 -11.57 16.71 17.52
CA THR A 300 -10.82 17.91 17.91
C THR A 300 -9.65 17.59 18.84
N LYS A 301 -9.89 16.75 19.86
CA LYS A 301 -8.86 16.29 20.80
C LYS A 301 -7.67 15.63 20.09
N LEU A 302 -7.91 14.82 19.06
CA LEU A 302 -6.83 14.15 18.34
C LEU A 302 -6.08 15.12 17.42
N ARG A 303 -6.78 16.11 16.85
CA ARG A 303 -6.15 17.20 16.07
C ARG A 303 -5.23 18.04 16.94
N GLU A 304 -5.64 18.36 18.17
CA GLU A 304 -4.83 19.10 19.15
C GLU A 304 -3.64 18.29 19.65
N GLN A 305 -3.80 16.98 19.89
CA GLN A 305 -2.73 16.10 20.34
C GLN A 305 -1.70 15.79 19.25
N PHE A 306 -2.15 15.71 18.00
CA PHE A 306 -1.32 15.36 16.84
C PHE A 306 -1.55 16.38 15.71
N PRO A 307 -1.12 17.63 15.91
CA PRO A 307 -1.31 18.71 14.94
C PRO A 307 -0.52 18.39 13.68
N ALA A 308 -1.22 18.24 12.55
CA ALA A 308 -0.59 17.93 11.28
C ALA A 308 -0.12 19.19 10.56
N PHE A 309 0.94 19.04 9.77
CA PHE A 309 1.42 20.05 8.84
C PHE A 309 1.99 19.35 7.61
N VAL A 310 2.13 20.08 6.50
CA VAL A 310 2.73 19.57 5.27
C VAL A 310 4.03 20.31 4.99
N ARG A 311 5.09 19.52 4.86
CA ARG A 311 6.38 19.99 4.38
C ARG A 311 6.43 19.89 2.87
N LEU A 312 6.30 21.02 2.20
CA LEU A 312 6.22 21.14 0.75
C LEU A 312 7.59 20.98 0.11
N TYR A 313 7.64 20.35 -1.06
CA TYR A 313 8.89 20.11 -1.77
C TYR A 313 8.81 20.15 -3.29
N ASP A 314 7.61 20.30 -3.85
CA ASP A 314 7.41 20.64 -5.27
C ASP A 314 6.05 21.36 -5.47
N ALA A 315 5.91 22.07 -6.57
CA ALA A 315 4.67 22.74 -6.99
C ALA A 315 4.41 22.40 -8.46
N LEU A 316 3.23 21.88 -8.76
CA LEU A 316 2.84 21.43 -10.09
C LEU A 316 2.03 22.50 -10.81
N ILE A 317 1.10 23.15 -10.10
CA ILE A 317 0.28 24.24 -10.63
C ILE A 317 0.22 25.33 -9.57
N VAL A 318 0.35 26.60 -9.95
CA VAL A 318 0.16 27.76 -9.06
C VAL A 318 -0.58 28.85 -9.82
N GLU A 319 -1.74 29.27 -9.31
CA GLU A 319 -2.56 30.38 -9.83
C GLU A 319 -2.84 30.25 -11.34
N GLY A 320 -3.16 29.02 -11.79
CA GLY A 320 -3.49 28.69 -13.17
C GLY A 320 -2.29 28.39 -14.08
N GLU A 321 -1.05 28.59 -13.61
CA GLU A 321 0.15 28.23 -14.38
C GLU A 321 0.58 26.79 -14.10
N ASP A 322 0.61 25.95 -15.13
CA ASP A 322 1.14 24.59 -15.06
C ASP A 322 2.67 24.60 -15.16
N LEU A 323 3.31 24.21 -14.07
CA LEU A 323 4.76 24.20 -13.90
C LEU A 323 5.38 22.84 -14.22
N ARG A 324 4.60 21.79 -14.53
CA ARG A 324 5.10 20.41 -14.65
C ARG A 324 6.20 20.27 -15.70
N GLU A 325 6.09 20.96 -16.83
CA GLU A 325 7.10 20.94 -17.89
C GLU A 325 8.35 21.77 -17.57
N GLN A 326 8.29 22.63 -16.54
CA GLN A 326 9.41 23.48 -16.14
C GLN A 326 10.49 22.67 -15.40
N PRO A 327 11.78 23.06 -15.50
CA PRO A 327 12.84 22.47 -14.70
C PRO A 327 12.56 22.53 -13.19
N TRP A 328 13.03 21.54 -12.42
CA TRP A 328 12.87 21.52 -10.95
C TRP A 328 13.32 22.82 -10.29
N THR A 329 14.38 23.46 -10.79
CA THR A 329 14.87 24.74 -10.26
C THR A 329 13.83 25.85 -10.35
N GLU A 330 13.10 25.92 -11.46
CA GLU A 330 12.03 26.90 -11.65
C GLU A 330 10.85 26.59 -10.74
N ARG A 331 10.39 25.33 -10.71
CA ARG A 331 9.31 24.91 -9.81
C ARG A 331 9.64 25.17 -8.33
N ARG A 332 10.91 24.95 -7.96
CA ARG A 332 11.42 25.22 -6.61
C ARG A 332 11.38 26.71 -6.30
N TRP A 333 11.82 27.57 -7.22
CA TRP A 333 11.75 29.02 -7.05
C TRP A 333 10.30 29.51 -6.89
N ARG A 334 9.38 28.99 -7.71
CA ARG A 334 7.94 29.26 -7.60
C ARG A 334 7.36 28.82 -6.25
N LEU A 335 7.75 27.64 -5.78
CA LEU A 335 7.35 27.15 -4.46
C LEU A 335 7.90 28.03 -3.33
N GLU A 336 9.19 28.42 -3.39
CA GLU A 336 9.82 29.30 -2.41
C GLU A 336 9.13 30.68 -2.32
N ALA A 337 8.69 31.22 -3.44
CA ALA A 337 7.91 32.46 -3.48
C ALA A 337 6.48 32.28 -2.94
N LEU A 338 5.90 31.08 -3.06
CA LEU A 338 4.55 30.77 -2.59
C LEU A 338 4.47 30.54 -1.08
N VAL A 339 5.43 29.80 -0.49
CA VAL A 339 5.36 29.39 0.93
C VAL A 339 5.10 30.53 1.92
N PRO A 340 5.71 31.73 1.80
CA PRO A 340 5.43 32.86 2.69
C PRO A 340 3.98 33.38 2.66
N ARG A 341 3.20 33.00 1.63
CA ARG A 341 1.78 33.35 1.48
C ARG A 341 0.84 32.31 2.12
N LEU A 342 1.37 31.15 2.52
CA LEU A 342 0.60 30.06 3.11
C LEU A 342 0.58 30.16 4.64
N ASP A 343 -0.36 29.47 5.29
CA ASP A 343 -0.40 29.38 6.75
C ASP A 343 0.88 28.70 7.30
N PRO A 344 1.75 29.43 8.02
CA PRO A 344 3.02 28.88 8.53
C PRO A 344 2.83 27.83 9.62
N GLU A 345 1.64 27.73 10.22
CA GLU A 345 1.31 26.64 11.13
C GLU A 345 0.90 25.36 10.40
N ARG A 346 0.61 25.41 9.11
CA ARG A 346 0.13 24.26 8.34
C ARG A 346 1.09 23.86 7.22
N PHE A 347 1.90 24.80 6.74
CA PHE A 347 2.84 24.57 5.66
C PHE A 347 4.24 25.06 6.03
N ASP A 348 5.24 24.26 5.71
CA ASP A 348 6.63 24.70 5.66
C ASP A 348 7.32 24.14 4.42
N LEU A 349 8.58 24.52 4.23
CA LEU A 349 9.36 24.15 3.05
C LEU A 349 10.42 23.11 3.42
N SER A 350 10.53 22.06 2.61
CA SER A 350 11.65 21.11 2.67
C SER A 350 12.95 21.84 2.31
N GLU A 351 13.88 21.92 3.25
CA GLU A 351 15.16 22.59 3.03
C GLU A 351 16.07 21.79 2.08
N VAL A 352 16.76 22.52 1.21
CA VAL A 352 17.83 21.95 0.38
C VAL A 352 19.09 21.80 1.24
N ILE A 353 19.62 20.59 1.31
CA ILE A 353 20.85 20.28 2.02
C ILE A 353 22.02 20.94 1.28
N ALA A 354 22.74 21.82 1.97
CA ALA A 354 23.97 22.41 1.47
C ALA A 354 25.09 21.35 1.49
N ALA A 355 25.35 20.74 0.33
CA ALA A 355 26.46 19.82 0.11
C ALA A 355 27.15 20.17 -1.22
N GLU A 356 28.46 20.45 -1.17
CA GLU A 356 29.24 20.82 -2.35
C GLU A 356 29.59 19.59 -3.20
N THR A 357 29.89 18.47 -2.55
CA THR A 357 30.20 17.20 -3.21
C THR A 357 29.30 16.06 -2.73
N PHE A 358 29.27 14.98 -3.50
CA PHE A 358 28.52 13.78 -3.12
C PHE A 358 29.09 13.11 -1.85
N GLU A 359 30.39 13.26 -1.60
CA GLU A 359 31.03 12.75 -0.38
C GLU A 359 30.64 13.58 0.86
N ASP A 360 30.49 14.89 0.71
CA ASP A 360 29.94 15.73 1.79
C ASP A 360 28.52 15.31 2.13
N LEU A 361 27.70 15.07 1.10
CA LEU A 361 26.34 14.57 1.29
C LEU A 361 26.32 13.19 1.95
N ARG A 362 27.25 12.29 1.59
CA ARG A 362 27.43 10.98 2.25
C ARG A 362 27.69 11.16 3.74
N ALA A 363 28.60 12.06 4.10
CA ALA A 363 28.95 12.35 5.49
C ALA A 363 27.77 13.00 6.25
N ILE A 364 27.05 13.93 5.63
CA ILE A 364 25.83 14.55 6.18
C ILE A 364 24.75 13.48 6.43
N ARG A 365 24.45 12.64 5.44
CA ARG A 365 23.51 11.50 5.55
C ARG A 365 23.92 10.54 6.66
N GLY A 366 25.21 10.24 6.80
CA GLY A 366 25.73 9.31 7.82
C GLY A 366 25.65 9.84 9.25
N ARG A 367 25.70 11.17 9.43
CA ARG A 367 25.52 11.83 10.73
C ARG A 367 24.06 12.06 11.08
N ALA A 368 23.17 12.14 10.09
CA ALA A 368 21.74 12.29 10.29
C ALA A 368 21.17 11.05 10.99
N ARG A 369 20.86 11.24 12.27
CA ARG A 369 20.43 10.20 13.20
C ARG A 369 19.04 10.44 13.75
N ASP A 370 18.35 11.45 13.22
CA ASP A 370 16.95 11.78 13.50
C ASP A 370 16.03 10.65 12.99
N ASP A 371 15.10 10.25 13.84
CA ASP A 371 14.13 9.18 13.56
C ASP A 371 13.08 9.61 12.52
N ALA A 372 12.91 10.91 12.27
CA ALA A 372 12.03 11.44 11.23
C ALA A 372 12.67 11.50 9.82
N ILE A 373 13.92 11.06 9.67
CA ILE A 373 14.68 11.08 8.42
C ILE A 373 15.02 9.65 7.98
N GLU A 374 14.41 9.21 6.88
CA GLU A 374 14.68 7.90 6.27
C GLU A 374 15.97 7.89 5.41
N GLY A 375 16.45 9.07 5.02
CA GLY A 375 17.58 9.23 4.10
C GLY A 375 17.52 10.55 3.35
N VAL A 376 17.96 10.55 2.09
CA VAL A 376 18.00 11.76 1.23
C VAL A 376 17.23 11.52 -0.06
N MET A 377 16.50 12.53 -0.51
CA MET A 377 15.95 12.64 -1.86
C MET A 377 16.90 13.48 -2.72
N LEU A 378 17.24 12.98 -3.90
CA LEU A 378 18.11 13.65 -4.86
C LEU A 378 17.27 13.97 -6.10
N LYS A 379 17.13 15.25 -6.43
CA LYS A 379 16.27 15.73 -7.52
C LYS A 379 17.12 16.44 -8.57
N ARG A 380 17.06 16.00 -9.81
CA ARG A 380 17.80 16.63 -10.91
C ARG A 380 17.26 18.03 -11.19
N ARG A 381 18.11 19.04 -11.11
CA ARG A 381 17.74 20.46 -11.22
C ARG A 381 17.06 20.82 -12.54
N GLY A 382 17.47 20.16 -13.61
CA GLY A 382 16.95 20.36 -14.97
C GLY A 382 15.73 19.50 -15.33
N SER A 383 15.23 18.62 -14.45
CA SER A 383 14.18 17.68 -14.85
C SER A 383 12.77 18.28 -14.74
N PRO A 384 11.87 18.01 -15.71
CA PRO A 384 10.44 18.25 -15.56
C PRO A 384 9.82 17.34 -14.50
N TYR A 385 8.59 17.65 -14.08
CA TYR A 385 7.78 16.80 -13.22
C TYR A 385 7.01 15.78 -14.06
N VAL A 386 7.49 14.53 -14.10
CA VAL A 386 6.89 13.47 -14.90
C VAL A 386 6.31 12.38 -14.01
N ALA A 387 5.06 12.02 -14.26
CA ALA A 387 4.36 10.95 -13.57
C ALA A 387 5.15 9.62 -13.61
N GLY A 388 5.15 8.91 -12.49
CA GLY A 388 5.81 7.62 -12.37
C GLY A 388 7.33 7.71 -12.22
N ARG A 389 8.04 6.64 -12.57
CA ARG A 389 9.49 6.50 -12.34
C ARG A 389 10.25 6.80 -13.62
N ARG A 390 11.15 7.78 -13.56
CA ARG A 390 12.11 8.10 -14.63
C ARG A 390 13.52 8.07 -14.05
N VAL A 391 14.37 7.22 -14.62
CA VAL A 391 15.76 7.07 -14.19
C VAL A 391 16.49 8.40 -14.39
N GLY A 392 17.32 8.81 -13.42
CA GLY A 392 18.11 10.03 -13.51
C GLY A 392 17.36 11.32 -13.23
N HIS A 393 16.07 11.29 -12.89
CA HIS A 393 15.38 12.48 -12.42
C HIS A 393 15.38 12.55 -10.90
N TRP A 394 14.70 11.62 -10.24
CA TRP A 394 14.66 11.57 -8.77
C TRP A 394 15.27 10.26 -8.27
N TYR A 395 16.16 10.37 -7.30
CA TYR A 395 16.67 9.24 -6.53
C TYR A 395 16.28 9.34 -5.06
N LYS A 396 16.12 8.18 -4.42
CA LYS A 396 16.01 8.03 -2.97
C LYS A 396 17.24 7.28 -2.49
N TRP A 397 17.98 7.88 -1.56
CA TRP A 397 19.16 7.29 -0.95
C TRP A 397 18.87 7.06 0.53
N LYS A 398 18.35 5.87 0.83
CA LYS A 398 17.96 5.47 2.19
C LYS A 398 19.18 5.27 3.07
N ARG A 399 19.00 5.35 4.39
CA ARG A 399 19.98 4.87 5.37
C ARG A 399 20.16 3.35 5.27
N ASP A 400 21.33 2.89 5.69
CA ASP A 400 21.60 1.46 5.78
C ASP A 400 20.73 0.84 6.88
N PRO A 401 20.11 -0.33 6.66
CA PRO A 401 19.26 -0.96 7.65
C PRO A 401 20.07 -1.40 8.87
N LEU A 402 19.42 -1.47 10.03
CA LEU A 402 19.97 -2.18 11.17
C LEU A 402 19.88 -3.68 10.91
N LEU A 403 20.87 -4.43 11.40
CA LEU A 403 20.95 -5.88 11.25
C LEU A 403 21.00 -6.55 12.62
N ILE A 404 20.34 -7.70 12.73
CA ILE A 404 20.44 -8.57 13.90
C ILE A 404 20.23 -10.03 13.51
N ASP A 405 20.94 -10.95 14.15
CA ASP A 405 20.74 -12.38 13.99
C ASP A 405 19.69 -12.91 14.98
N CYS A 406 18.56 -13.39 14.49
CA CYS A 406 17.43 -13.91 15.27
C CYS A 406 17.18 -15.39 15.00
N VAL A 407 16.71 -16.12 16.01
CA VAL A 407 16.34 -17.54 15.88
C VAL A 407 14.90 -17.68 15.37
N LEU A 408 14.67 -18.55 14.39
CA LEU A 408 13.32 -18.93 13.94
C LEU A 408 12.59 -19.66 15.08
N MET A 409 11.43 -19.15 15.49
CA MET A 409 10.62 -19.74 16.56
C MET A 409 9.38 -20.44 16.01
N TYR A 410 8.60 -19.68 15.23
CA TYR A 410 7.30 -20.14 14.74
C TYR A 410 7.13 -19.83 13.27
N ALA A 411 6.33 -20.65 12.60
CA ALA A 411 5.96 -20.44 11.21
C ALA A 411 4.45 -20.69 10.99
N GLN A 412 3.88 -19.93 10.04
CA GLN A 412 2.49 -20.08 9.62
C GLN A 412 2.41 -20.13 8.08
N ARG A 413 1.40 -20.83 7.56
CA ARG A 413 1.10 -20.82 6.12
C ARG A 413 0.69 -19.42 5.67
N GLY A 414 1.15 -19.01 4.50
CA GLY A 414 0.77 -17.76 3.87
C GLY A 414 -0.69 -17.75 3.40
N SER A 415 -1.08 -16.68 2.73
CA SER A 415 -2.39 -16.57 2.06
C SER A 415 -2.22 -16.43 0.54
N GLY A 416 -3.28 -16.70 -0.23
CA GLY A 416 -3.28 -16.57 -1.70
C GLY A 416 -2.18 -17.44 -2.34
N LYS A 417 -1.32 -16.85 -3.17
CA LYS A 417 -0.22 -17.57 -3.86
C LYS A 417 0.73 -18.34 -2.95
N ARG A 418 0.79 -17.98 -1.66
CA ARG A 418 1.64 -18.64 -0.65
C ARG A 418 0.86 -19.54 0.29
N SER A 419 -0.41 -19.83 0.01
CA SER A 419 -1.23 -20.69 0.87
C SER A 419 -0.59 -22.04 1.10
N SER A 420 0.10 -22.64 0.11
CA SER A 420 0.80 -23.92 0.24
C SER A 420 2.12 -23.90 1.01
N PHE A 421 2.67 -22.72 1.31
CA PHE A 421 3.99 -22.58 1.93
C PHE A 421 3.90 -21.99 3.34
N TYR A 422 4.74 -22.47 4.26
CA TYR A 422 5.05 -21.71 5.47
C TYR A 422 5.89 -20.50 5.07
N SER A 423 5.30 -19.30 5.07
CA SER A 423 5.92 -18.05 4.58
C SER A 423 5.92 -16.90 5.58
N ASP A 424 5.33 -17.14 6.76
CA ASP A 424 5.15 -16.16 7.82
C ASP A 424 5.94 -16.63 9.03
N TYR A 425 7.05 -15.96 9.34
CA TYR A 425 8.01 -16.42 10.35
C TYR A 425 8.08 -15.47 11.54
N THR A 426 7.87 -15.99 12.73
CA THR A 426 8.15 -15.30 13.98
C THR A 426 9.53 -15.72 14.47
N PHE A 427 10.35 -14.74 14.82
CA PHE A 427 11.72 -14.95 15.26
C PHE A 427 12.01 -14.21 16.57
N GLY A 428 13.02 -14.69 17.29
CA GLY A 428 13.34 -14.23 18.64
C GLY A 428 14.83 -14.02 18.88
N CYS A 429 15.13 -13.27 19.94
CA CYS A 429 16.47 -13.10 20.50
C CYS A 429 16.48 -13.68 21.92
N TRP A 430 17.67 -14.02 22.41
CA TRP A 430 17.84 -14.57 23.75
C TRP A 430 17.73 -13.48 24.83
N ASP A 431 17.01 -13.78 25.90
CA ASP A 431 16.92 -12.94 27.11
C ASP A 431 17.97 -13.42 28.12
N GLY A 432 19.20 -12.93 27.97
CA GLY A 432 20.37 -13.41 28.71
C GLY A 432 21.22 -14.43 27.96
N ASP A 433 22.01 -15.21 28.69
CA ASP A 433 22.96 -16.16 28.12
C ASP A 433 22.32 -17.52 27.77
N PRO A 434 22.30 -17.95 26.49
CA PRO A 434 21.74 -19.25 26.09
C PRO A 434 22.41 -20.43 26.80
N ALA A 435 23.71 -20.35 27.08
CA ALA A 435 24.45 -21.40 27.78
C ALA A 435 24.04 -21.51 29.26
N ALA A 436 23.46 -20.47 29.83
CA ALA A 436 22.90 -20.45 31.18
C ALA A 436 21.39 -20.76 31.22
N GLY A 437 20.81 -21.24 30.10
CA GLY A 437 19.38 -21.59 30.02
C GLY A 437 18.48 -20.38 29.82
N ALA A 438 18.97 -19.30 29.19
CA ALA A 438 18.17 -18.14 28.84
C ALA A 438 16.92 -18.49 28.03
N GLU A 439 15.88 -17.67 28.17
CA GLU A 439 14.65 -17.82 27.41
C GLU A 439 14.79 -17.14 26.04
N LEU A 440 14.27 -17.76 24.98
CA LEU A 440 14.16 -17.13 23.67
C LEU A 440 12.82 -16.39 23.58
N LEU A 441 12.85 -15.06 23.39
CA LEU A 441 11.64 -14.24 23.32
C LEU A 441 11.39 -13.71 21.90
N PRO A 442 10.13 -13.71 21.42
CA PRO A 442 9.81 -13.13 20.12
C PRO A 442 10.12 -11.63 20.07
N VAL A 443 10.81 -11.19 19.02
CA VAL A 443 11.16 -9.77 18.79
C VAL A 443 10.57 -9.22 17.49
N GLY A 444 10.14 -10.10 16.58
CA GLY A 444 9.52 -9.67 15.33
C GLY A 444 8.90 -10.81 14.53
N LYS A 445 8.24 -10.42 13.45
CA LYS A 445 7.69 -11.32 12.43
C LYS A 445 8.03 -10.77 11.05
N ALA A 446 8.50 -11.63 10.15
CA ALA A 446 8.75 -11.30 8.76
C ALA A 446 8.03 -12.28 7.84
N TYR A 447 7.63 -11.78 6.67
CA TYR A 447 6.92 -12.55 5.64
C TYR A 447 7.52 -12.32 4.24
N PHE A 448 8.70 -11.69 4.17
CA PHE A 448 9.44 -11.40 2.94
C PHE A 448 10.92 -11.21 3.24
N GLY A 449 11.71 -10.97 2.18
CA GLY A 449 13.17 -10.87 2.28
C GLY A 449 13.90 -12.15 1.87
N PHE A 450 13.24 -13.00 1.09
CA PHE A 450 13.77 -14.26 0.58
C PHE A 450 13.27 -14.47 -0.84
N THR A 451 14.07 -15.19 -1.62
CA THR A 451 13.77 -15.66 -2.96
C THR A 451 12.77 -16.83 -2.94
N ASP A 452 12.22 -17.19 -4.11
CA ASP A 452 11.33 -18.36 -4.22
C ASP A 452 12.06 -19.68 -3.91
N GLU A 453 13.38 -19.75 -4.12
CA GLU A 453 14.19 -20.91 -3.76
C GLU A 453 14.38 -21.01 -2.25
N GLU A 454 14.73 -19.90 -1.60
CA GLU A 454 14.82 -19.81 -0.15
C GLU A 454 13.47 -20.11 0.52
N LEU A 455 12.34 -19.66 -0.05
CA LEU A 455 11.01 -20.01 0.45
C LEU A 455 10.78 -21.53 0.46
N LYS A 456 11.18 -22.25 -0.60
CA LYS A 456 11.07 -23.71 -0.65
C LYS A 456 11.97 -24.38 0.38
N PHE A 457 13.17 -23.86 0.60
CA PHE A 457 14.06 -24.32 1.67
C PHE A 457 13.41 -24.14 3.04
N LEU A 458 12.91 -22.94 3.34
CA LEU A 458 12.28 -22.64 4.63
C LEU A 458 11.02 -23.47 4.88
N ASP A 459 10.17 -23.66 3.87
CA ASP A 459 8.99 -24.52 3.97
C ASP A 459 9.39 -25.97 4.30
N ARG A 460 10.42 -26.51 3.63
CA ARG A 460 10.95 -27.85 3.93
C ARG A 460 11.51 -27.93 5.34
N HIS A 461 12.28 -26.94 5.75
CA HIS A 461 12.84 -26.87 7.10
C HIS A 461 11.73 -26.87 8.16
N VAL A 462 10.73 -25.98 8.04
CA VAL A 462 9.60 -25.93 8.98
C VAL A 462 8.89 -27.29 9.07
N ARG A 463 8.64 -27.97 7.94
CA ARG A 463 7.98 -29.28 7.93
C ARG A 463 8.78 -30.36 8.65
N ASN A 464 10.10 -30.37 8.46
CA ASN A 464 10.99 -31.38 9.03
C ASN A 464 11.35 -31.12 10.50
N HIS A 465 11.27 -29.86 10.94
CA HIS A 465 11.72 -29.40 12.25
C HIS A 465 10.57 -28.87 13.13
N THR A 466 9.31 -29.19 12.81
CA THR A 466 8.17 -28.85 13.68
C THR A 466 8.17 -29.73 14.92
N VAL A 467 8.20 -29.11 16.10
CA VAL A 467 8.12 -29.80 17.40
C VAL A 467 6.71 -29.73 18.01
N ASN A 468 5.99 -28.62 17.85
CA ASN A 468 4.63 -28.45 18.36
C ASN A 468 3.69 -27.80 17.31
N ARG A 469 2.38 -28.01 17.48
CA ARG A 469 1.34 -27.49 16.58
C ARG A 469 0.26 -26.77 17.38
N PHE A 470 0.00 -25.52 17.04
CA PHE A 470 -1.02 -24.68 17.67
C PHE A 470 -1.97 -24.15 16.60
N GLY A 471 -2.98 -24.95 16.23
CA GLY A 471 -3.85 -24.66 15.10
C GLY A 471 -3.04 -24.48 13.80
N PRO A 472 -3.05 -23.29 13.15
CA PRO A 472 -2.29 -23.04 11.94
C PRO A 472 -0.80 -22.77 12.19
N VAL A 473 -0.39 -22.55 13.43
CA VAL A 473 0.99 -22.21 13.80
C VAL A 473 1.81 -23.48 14.03
N ARG A 474 3.06 -23.47 13.56
CA ARG A 474 4.08 -24.50 13.82
C ARG A 474 5.17 -23.90 14.68
N GLU A 475 5.48 -24.55 15.80
CA GLU A 475 6.71 -24.28 16.55
C GLU A 475 7.83 -25.12 15.97
N THR A 476 8.95 -24.49 15.68
CA THR A 476 10.16 -25.15 15.19
C THR A 476 11.06 -25.60 16.33
N ASP A 477 12.05 -26.44 16.04
CA ASP A 477 13.08 -26.85 16.99
C ASP A 477 14.08 -25.74 17.36
N LYS A 478 13.90 -24.52 16.85
CA LYS A 478 14.72 -23.33 17.13
C LYS A 478 16.18 -23.51 16.71
N SER A 479 16.45 -24.32 15.68
CA SER A 479 17.80 -24.57 15.16
C SER A 479 18.27 -23.55 14.11
N LEU A 480 17.35 -22.89 13.40
CA LEU A 480 17.67 -22.01 12.28
C LEU A 480 17.75 -20.53 12.69
N VAL A 481 18.77 -19.82 12.19
CA VAL A 481 19.00 -18.39 12.42
C VAL A 481 18.75 -17.59 11.14
N PHE A 482 18.16 -16.41 11.29
CA PHE A 482 18.02 -15.39 10.26
C PHE A 482 18.83 -14.17 10.61
N GLU A 483 19.56 -13.63 9.65
CA GLU A 483 19.94 -12.22 9.70
C GLU A 483 18.71 -11.41 9.30
N VAL A 484 18.24 -10.54 10.17
CA VAL A 484 17.05 -9.71 10.00
C VAL A 484 17.48 -8.27 9.80
N ALA A 485 17.06 -7.68 8.68
CA ALA A 485 17.19 -6.25 8.42
C ALA A 485 15.94 -5.50 8.88
N PHE A 486 16.10 -4.37 9.55
CA PHE A 486 14.99 -3.56 10.07
C PHE A 486 15.34 -2.07 10.10
N ASP A 487 14.32 -1.23 10.19
CA ASP A 487 14.50 0.22 10.11
C ASP A 487 14.77 0.82 11.51
N SER A 488 14.02 0.41 12.53
CA SER A 488 14.16 0.85 13.92
C SER A 488 13.59 -0.17 14.92
N VAL A 489 13.89 0.01 16.21
CA VAL A 489 13.33 -0.78 17.31
C VAL A 489 12.85 0.14 18.42
N HIS A 490 11.71 -0.19 19.04
CA HIS A 490 11.08 0.62 20.08
C HIS A 490 10.69 -0.23 21.29
N ALA A 491 10.55 0.41 22.46
CA ALA A 491 9.98 -0.22 23.65
C ALA A 491 8.49 -0.55 23.43
N SER A 492 8.06 -1.73 23.88
CA SER A 492 6.69 -2.22 23.74
C SER A 492 6.19 -2.87 25.01
N LYS A 493 5.06 -2.38 25.54
CA LYS A 493 4.34 -3.01 26.66
C LYS A 493 3.51 -4.23 26.22
N ARG A 494 3.35 -4.44 24.90
CA ARG A 494 2.50 -5.49 24.34
C ARG A 494 3.23 -6.82 24.15
N HIS A 495 4.55 -6.78 23.99
CA HIS A 495 5.36 -7.97 23.69
C HIS A 495 6.17 -8.39 24.92
N LYS A 496 6.30 -9.70 25.14
CA LYS A 496 7.04 -10.26 26.28
C LYS A 496 8.52 -9.83 26.30
N SER A 497 9.14 -9.66 25.12
CA SER A 497 10.50 -9.13 24.97
C SER A 497 10.66 -7.67 25.40
N GLY A 498 9.56 -6.94 25.58
CA GLY A 498 9.59 -5.50 25.82
C GLY A 498 9.90 -4.68 24.56
N LEU A 499 9.93 -5.30 23.37
CA LEU A 499 10.42 -4.68 22.14
C LEU A 499 9.41 -4.77 20.98
N ALA A 500 9.51 -3.85 20.02
CA ALA A 500 8.83 -3.93 18.73
C ALA A 500 9.75 -3.42 17.61
N MET A 501 10.07 -4.30 16.65
CA MET A 501 10.83 -3.94 15.46
C MET A 501 9.94 -3.34 14.37
N ARG A 502 10.44 -2.31 13.67
CA ARG A 502 9.77 -1.68 12.53
C ARG A 502 10.32 -2.22 11.22
N PHE A 503 9.40 -2.66 10.35
CA PHE A 503 9.67 -3.23 9.02
C PHE A 503 10.75 -4.32 8.98
N PRO A 504 10.74 -5.31 9.89
CA PRO A 504 11.69 -6.40 9.79
C PRO A 504 11.49 -7.21 8.51
N ARG A 505 12.60 -7.56 7.87
CA ARG A 505 12.67 -8.46 6.72
C ARG A 505 13.83 -9.41 6.90
N ILE A 506 13.71 -10.61 6.34
CA ILE A 506 14.86 -11.52 6.28
C ILE A 506 15.88 -10.87 5.32
N SER A 507 17.11 -10.68 5.80
CA SER A 507 18.24 -10.23 4.99
C SER A 507 18.93 -11.45 4.39
N ARG A 508 19.14 -12.47 5.24
CA ARG A 508 19.83 -13.71 4.88
C ARG A 508 19.43 -14.85 5.80
N ILE A 509 19.40 -16.07 5.27
CA ILE A 509 19.31 -17.31 6.07
C ILE A 509 20.71 -17.70 6.52
N ARG A 510 20.93 -17.77 7.84
CA ARG A 510 22.25 -18.01 8.46
C ARG A 510 22.41 -19.48 8.82
N THR A 511 22.50 -20.35 7.82
CA THR A 511 22.80 -21.79 8.03
C THR A 511 24.21 -22.02 8.59
N ASP A 512 25.06 -21.00 8.51
CA ASP A 512 26.41 -20.97 9.08
C ASP A 512 26.44 -20.66 10.59
N LYS A 513 25.34 -20.12 11.16
CA LYS A 513 25.30 -19.65 12.55
C LYS A 513 24.44 -20.55 13.43
N PRO A 514 24.97 -21.16 14.50
CA PRO A 514 24.16 -21.94 15.43
C PRO A 514 23.29 -21.02 16.30
N ALA A 515 22.12 -21.52 16.73
CA ALA A 515 21.13 -20.71 17.44
C ALA A 515 21.64 -20.06 18.75
N HIS A 516 22.57 -20.70 19.47
CA HIS A 516 23.14 -20.13 20.70
C HIS A 516 24.08 -18.94 20.46
N GLU A 517 24.53 -18.71 19.22
CA GLU A 517 25.30 -17.53 18.82
C GLU A 517 24.42 -16.40 18.27
N ALA A 518 23.11 -16.62 18.16
CA ALA A 518 22.17 -15.57 17.76
C ALA A 518 22.18 -14.42 18.79
N ASP A 519 21.78 -13.24 18.36
CA ASP A 519 21.87 -12.04 19.18
C ASP A 519 20.90 -12.08 20.36
N ARG A 520 21.25 -11.26 21.36
CA ARG A 520 20.52 -11.14 22.62
C ARG A 520 19.64 -9.88 22.60
N ILE A 521 18.61 -9.87 23.44
CA ILE A 521 17.66 -8.75 23.56
C ILE A 521 18.38 -7.45 23.95
N GLU A 522 19.46 -7.54 24.72
CA GLU A 522 20.29 -6.40 25.10
C GLU A 522 20.86 -5.66 23.89
N ALA A 523 21.22 -6.37 22.82
CA ALA A 523 21.70 -5.75 21.59
C ALA A 523 20.62 -4.88 20.95
N LEU A 524 19.35 -5.34 20.96
CA LEU A 524 18.23 -4.54 20.48
C LEU A 524 17.90 -3.38 21.42
N LYS A 525 17.94 -3.59 22.73
CA LYS A 525 17.72 -2.51 23.72
C LYS A 525 18.75 -1.39 23.55
N ALA A 526 20.00 -1.73 23.27
CA ALA A 526 21.07 -0.76 22.99
C ALA A 526 20.86 0.02 21.67
N MET A 527 20.00 -0.47 20.78
CA MET A 527 19.61 0.21 19.54
C MET A 527 18.37 1.10 19.72
N ILE A 528 17.65 1.02 20.84
CA ILE A 528 16.57 1.96 21.18
C ILE A 528 17.22 3.31 21.50
N ARG A 529 16.67 4.37 20.92
CA ARG A 529 17.00 5.75 21.30
C ARG A 529 15.81 6.34 22.04
N ASP A 530 16.12 7.14 23.06
CA ASP A 530 15.15 7.88 23.88
C ASP A 530 14.38 8.93 23.07
#